data_AF-A0ABD3KU83-F1
#
_entry.id   AF-A0ABD3KU83-F1
#
_cell.length_a   1.000
_cell.length_b   1.000
_cell.length_c   1.000
_cell.angle_alpha   90.00
_cell.angle_beta   90.00
_cell.angle_gamma   90.00
#
_symmetry.space_group_name_H-M   'P 1'
#
loop_
_entity.id
_entity.type
_entity.pdbx_description
1 polymer ?
#
loop_
_entity_poly.entity_id
_entity_poly.type
_entity_poly.pdbx_seq_one_letter_code
_entity_poly.pdbx_strand_id
1 'polypeptide(L)'
;MMQGLSTAIAKSVIHHGRVLGRNSQIIQTLRPPCEVFINHRGAETKRSIAGLLHNFLSLLDVHPFLDNRSMKPGDKLFDEIDAAIYGCKVGVVVFSPLYCESRFCLHELALLMETKKRVVPIFCDVKPSQLHVRDDLKHSANNLQRYRLAVEEAKNTVGLTFYSSKGDWSKLVRDASDAVIRNLLEAEEEKPQLEPKFAQSTE
;
A
#
# COMPACT_ATOMS: atom_id res chain seq x y z
N MET A 1 40.78 -31.41 -17.17
CA MET A 1 39.70 -30.45 -17.47
C MET A 1 38.59 -30.70 -16.44
N MET A 2 38.56 -29.92 -15.35
CA MET A 2 37.67 -28.76 -15.16
C MET A 2 36.19 -29.22 -15.08
N GLN A 3 35.73 -29.62 -13.89
CA GLN A 3 34.93 -28.82 -12.95
C GLN A 3 33.60 -28.30 -13.54
N GLY A 4 32.48 -28.86 -13.07
CA GLY A 4 31.14 -28.32 -13.24
C GLY A 4 30.53 -27.95 -11.89
N LEU A 5 30.24 -26.65 -11.72
CA LEU A 5 29.49 -25.98 -10.64
C LEU A 5 28.22 -26.77 -10.23
N SER A 6 28.01 -27.10 -8.96
CA SER A 6 27.48 -26.28 -7.85
C SER A 6 26.07 -25.69 -8.06
N THR A 7 25.11 -26.17 -7.28
CA THR A 7 24.23 -25.31 -6.47
C THR A 7 23.47 -26.14 -5.43
N ALA A 8 24.10 -26.32 -4.27
CA ALA A 8 23.38 -26.61 -3.04
C ALA A 8 22.92 -25.27 -2.46
N ILE A 9 21.61 -25.05 -2.32
CA ILE A 9 21.11 -23.98 -1.46
C ILE A 9 20.67 -24.61 -0.15
N ALA A 10 21.55 -24.41 0.83
CA ALA A 10 21.40 -24.82 2.20
C ALA A 10 20.27 -24.05 2.90
N LYS A 11 19.48 -24.78 3.68
CA LYS A 11 18.61 -24.25 4.74
C LYS A 11 19.52 -23.57 5.78
N SER A 12 19.23 -22.32 6.13
CA SER A 12 19.81 -21.64 7.30
C SER A 12 18.66 -20.96 8.04
N VAL A 13 18.10 -21.53 9.11
CA VAL A 13 18.56 -21.49 10.52
C VAL A 13 18.94 -20.09 10.98
N ILE A 14 18.02 -19.51 11.76
CA ILE A 14 18.15 -18.24 12.47
C ILE A 14 19.35 -18.30 13.40
N HIS A 15 20.24 -17.30 13.30
CA HIS A 15 21.24 -17.02 14.33
C HIS A 15 21.08 -15.59 14.83
N HIS A 16 20.81 -15.46 16.13
CA HIS A 16 21.02 -14.21 16.88
C HIS A 16 22.52 -13.92 16.92
N GLY A 17 22.95 -12.83 16.28
CA GLY A 17 24.33 -12.36 16.30
C GLY A 17 24.41 -10.91 15.84
N ARG A 18 24.58 -10.00 16.79
CA ARG A 18 24.71 -8.55 16.58
C ARG A 18 26.08 -8.25 15.96
N VAL A 19 26.11 -7.88 14.68
CA VAL A 19 27.27 -7.20 14.06
C VAL A 19 26.83 -5.79 13.70
N LEU A 20 27.15 -4.82 14.56
CA LEU A 20 27.00 -3.39 14.26
C LEU A 20 28.20 -2.95 13.41
N GLY A 21 28.06 -3.11 12.09
CA GLY A 21 28.98 -2.56 11.09
C GLY A 21 28.38 -1.31 10.43
N ARG A 22 29.23 -0.32 10.12
CA ARG A 22 28.95 1.00 9.49
C ARG A 22 28.14 0.99 8.19
N ASN A 23 27.65 -0.17 7.73
CA ASN A 23 26.81 -0.34 6.54
C ASN A 23 25.30 -0.11 6.80
N SER A 24 24.85 0.04 8.05
CA SER A 24 23.42 0.22 8.33
C SER A 24 22.88 1.55 7.79
N GLN A 25 23.70 2.60 7.71
CA GLN A 25 23.25 3.90 7.20
C GLN A 25 23.15 3.95 5.67
N ILE A 26 24.03 3.24 4.95
CA ILE A 26 23.97 3.16 3.48
C ILE A 26 22.75 2.33 3.03
N ILE A 27 22.43 1.26 3.77
CA ILE A 27 21.23 0.43 3.51
C ILE A 27 19.94 1.20 3.82
N GLN A 28 19.94 2.11 4.81
CA GLN A 28 18.78 2.98 5.09
C GLN A 28 18.50 3.98 3.97
N THR A 29 19.53 4.47 3.26
CA THR A 29 19.39 5.47 2.19
C THR A 29 18.93 4.92 0.83
N LEU A 30 18.85 3.60 0.66
CA LEU A 30 18.48 2.94 -0.61
C LEU A 30 17.09 2.30 -0.61
N ARG A 31 16.38 2.28 0.53
CA ARG A 31 15.03 1.71 0.62
C ARG A 31 13.99 2.75 0.19
N PRO A 32 12.96 2.38 -0.59
CA PRO A 32 11.85 3.27 -0.86
C PRO A 32 11.26 3.78 0.47
N PRO A 33 11.01 5.08 0.63
CA PRO A 33 10.51 5.64 1.90
C PRO A 33 9.13 5.09 2.28
N CYS A 34 8.39 4.53 1.32
CA CYS A 34 7.10 3.87 1.50
C CYS A 34 6.93 2.82 0.41
N GLU A 35 6.55 1.59 0.79
CA GLU A 35 6.18 0.53 -0.15
C GLU A 35 4.67 0.34 -0.23
N VAL A 36 3.98 0.61 0.88
CA VAL A 36 2.54 0.38 1.03
C VAL A 36 1.87 1.65 1.56
N PHE A 37 0.88 2.18 0.85
CA PHE A 37 0.08 3.30 1.33
C PHE A 37 -1.24 2.79 1.93
N ILE A 38 -1.51 3.05 3.21
CA ILE A 38 -2.75 2.66 3.87
C ILE A 38 -3.69 3.87 3.92
N ASN A 39 -4.68 3.85 3.05
CA ASN A 39 -5.72 4.85 2.88
C ASN A 39 -6.95 4.44 3.72
N HIS A 40 -7.28 5.25 4.73
CA HIS A 40 -8.39 4.97 5.64
C HIS A 40 -9.03 6.26 6.16
N ARG A 41 -10.20 6.13 6.79
CA ARG A 41 -10.80 7.29 7.47
C ARG A 41 -10.15 7.50 8.84
N GLY A 42 -9.31 8.54 8.96
CA GLY A 42 -8.50 8.84 10.15
C GLY A 42 -9.23 8.96 11.50
N ALA A 43 -10.53 9.28 11.51
CA ALA A 43 -11.35 9.30 12.73
C ALA A 43 -11.46 7.92 13.41
N GLU A 44 -11.10 6.85 12.71
CA GLU A 44 -11.03 5.48 13.21
C GLU A 44 -9.61 5.21 13.72
N THR A 45 -9.33 5.67 14.96
CA THR A 45 -8.01 5.72 15.64
C THR A 45 -7.30 4.37 15.85
N LYS A 46 -6.02 4.40 16.27
CA LYS A 46 -5.00 3.37 16.67
C LYS A 46 -5.43 1.93 17.05
N ARG A 47 -6.68 1.64 17.39
CA ARG A 47 -7.25 0.29 17.49
C ARG A 47 -8.00 -0.16 16.22
N SER A 48 -7.90 0.62 15.14
CA SER A 48 -8.48 0.32 13.85
C SER A 48 -7.68 -0.73 13.10
N ILE A 49 -8.34 -1.35 12.12
CA ILE A 49 -7.73 -2.30 11.19
C ILE A 49 -6.46 -1.71 10.56
N ALA A 50 -6.52 -0.43 10.17
CA ALA A 50 -5.40 0.28 9.56
C ALA A 50 -4.18 0.34 10.49
N GLY A 51 -4.38 0.65 11.78
CA GLY A 51 -3.29 0.67 12.77
C GLY A 51 -2.70 -0.72 13.05
N LEU A 52 -3.55 -1.76 13.14
CA LEU A 52 -3.09 -3.14 13.32
C LEU A 52 -2.29 -3.63 12.11
N LEU A 53 -2.79 -3.35 10.91
CA LEU A 53 -2.14 -3.73 9.66
C LEU A 53 -0.81 -3.00 9.46
N HIS A 54 -0.76 -1.69 9.75
CA HIS A 54 0.47 -0.93 9.75
C HIS A 54 1.54 -1.59 10.63
N ASN A 55 1.20 -1.85 11.91
CA ASN A 55 2.16 -2.45 12.85
C ASN A 55 2.62 -3.84 12.40
N PHE A 56 1.69 -4.68 11.91
CA PHE A 56 2.03 -6.03 11.48
C PHE A 56 2.90 -6.03 10.22
N LEU A 57 2.63 -5.18 9.23
CA LEU A 57 3.49 -5.01 8.06
C LEU A 57 4.89 -4.51 8.45
N SER A 58 4.99 -3.53 9.35
CA SER A 58 6.29 -3.06 9.85
C SER A 58 7.09 -4.16 10.56
N LEU A 59 6.42 -5.08 11.27
CA LEU A 59 7.08 -6.24 11.88
C LEU A 59 7.63 -7.23 10.84
N LEU A 60 7.11 -7.20 9.61
CA LEU A 60 7.57 -8.02 8.49
C LEU A 60 8.63 -7.31 7.62
N ASP A 61 9.21 -6.20 8.09
CA ASP A 61 10.15 -5.33 7.35
C ASP A 61 9.56 -4.79 6.02
N VAL A 62 8.23 -4.71 5.94
CA VAL A 62 7.50 -3.95 4.91
C VAL A 62 7.27 -2.54 5.43
N HIS A 63 7.43 -1.53 4.59
CA HIS A 63 7.41 -0.12 5.00
C HIS A 63 6.06 0.55 4.65
N PRO A 64 5.01 0.45 5.50
CA PRO A 64 3.75 1.12 5.26
C PRO A 64 3.81 2.60 5.66
N PHE A 65 3.12 3.44 4.89
CA PHE A 65 2.68 4.76 5.29
C PHE A 65 1.22 4.68 5.72
N LEU A 66 0.92 5.05 6.97
CA LEU A 66 -0.46 5.11 7.48
C LEU A 66 -0.96 6.55 7.39
N ASP A 67 -1.95 6.81 6.54
CA ASP A 67 -2.62 8.11 6.53
C ASP A 67 -3.44 8.28 7.82
N ASN A 68 -2.98 9.12 8.75
CA ASN A 68 -3.68 9.34 10.03
C ASN A 68 -4.61 10.56 10.00
N ARG A 69 -4.78 11.25 8.86
CA ARG A 69 -5.19 12.65 8.91
C ARG A 69 -6.70 12.84 8.94
N SER A 70 -7.21 13.20 10.10
CA SER A 70 -8.40 14.06 10.24
C SER A 70 -7.94 15.52 10.37
N MET A 71 -7.48 16.17 9.29
CA MET A 71 -6.86 17.51 9.39
C MET A 71 -7.54 18.60 8.55
N LYS A 72 -7.47 19.82 9.09
CA LYS A 72 -8.09 21.05 8.57
C LYS A 72 -7.37 21.58 7.31
N PRO A 73 -8.04 22.37 6.46
CA PRO A 73 -7.47 22.89 5.20
C PRO A 73 -6.22 23.76 5.41
N GLY A 74 -5.21 23.62 4.54
CA GLY A 74 -3.96 24.43 4.57
C GLY A 74 -2.72 23.80 3.91
N ASP A 75 -2.79 23.49 2.60
CA ASP A 75 -1.81 23.70 1.52
C ASP A 75 -0.30 23.38 1.63
N LYS A 76 0.18 22.54 2.55
CA LYS A 76 1.54 21.93 2.43
C LYS A 76 1.59 20.42 2.61
N LEU A 77 0.41 19.81 2.68
CA LEU A 77 0.23 18.46 3.21
C LEU A 77 -0.22 17.44 2.17
N PHE A 78 -0.89 17.91 1.12
CA PHE A 78 -1.17 17.11 -0.07
C PHE A 78 0.12 16.62 -0.71
N ASP A 79 1.16 17.46 -0.78
CA ASP A 79 2.43 17.10 -1.41
C ASP A 79 3.10 15.87 -0.77
N GLU A 80 3.03 15.72 0.55
CA GLU A 80 3.64 14.58 1.26
C GLU A 80 2.81 13.29 1.06
N ILE A 81 1.48 13.39 1.11
CA ILE A 81 0.57 12.26 0.87
C ILE A 81 0.65 11.80 -0.58
N ASP A 82 0.59 12.75 -1.52
CA ASP A 82 0.69 12.49 -2.94
C ASP A 82 2.06 11.88 -3.25
N ALA A 83 3.16 12.42 -2.69
CA ALA A 83 4.49 11.83 -2.84
C ALA A 83 4.57 10.39 -2.29
N ALA A 84 3.94 10.12 -1.14
CA ALA A 84 3.87 8.78 -0.58
C ALA A 84 3.08 7.82 -1.49
N ILE A 85 1.97 8.27 -2.07
CA ILE A 85 1.18 7.50 -3.05
C ILE A 85 1.98 7.26 -4.33
N TYR A 86 2.63 8.30 -4.88
CA TYR A 86 3.46 8.14 -6.07
C TYR A 86 4.62 7.19 -5.83
N GLY A 87 5.22 7.21 -4.63
CA GLY A 87 6.33 6.35 -4.24
C GLY A 87 5.94 4.91 -3.88
N CYS A 88 4.71 4.68 -3.40
CA CYS A 88 4.29 3.33 -2.98
C CYS A 88 4.10 2.40 -4.18
N LYS A 89 4.22 1.08 -3.94
CA LYS A 89 3.92 0.03 -4.93
C LYS A 89 2.48 -0.45 -4.79
N VAL A 90 1.99 -0.56 -3.54
CA VAL A 90 0.68 -1.11 -3.21
C VAL A 90 -0.12 -0.13 -2.35
N GLY A 91 -1.38 0.07 -2.68
CA GLY A 91 -2.35 0.74 -1.83
C GLY A 91 -3.20 -0.27 -1.04
N VAL A 92 -3.44 -0.02 0.24
CA VAL A 92 -4.49 -0.69 1.01
C VAL A 92 -5.58 0.33 1.27
N VAL A 93 -6.81 0.02 0.88
CA VAL A 93 -7.95 0.93 1.05
C VAL A 93 -8.92 0.31 2.05
N VAL A 94 -9.02 0.91 3.24
CA VAL A 94 -9.94 0.45 4.28
C VAL A 94 -11.24 1.25 4.19
N PHE A 95 -12.22 0.70 3.47
CA PHE A 95 -13.56 1.24 3.39
C PHE A 95 -14.32 1.00 4.69
N SER A 96 -14.82 2.08 5.29
CA SER A 96 -15.73 2.07 6.43
C SER A 96 -17.05 2.79 6.08
N PRO A 97 -18.11 2.72 6.92
CA PRO A 97 -19.44 3.24 6.57
C PRO A 97 -19.47 4.71 6.14
N LEU A 98 -18.56 5.53 6.66
CA LEU A 98 -18.50 6.97 6.39
C LEU A 98 -17.29 7.35 5.51
N TYR A 99 -16.63 6.36 4.90
CA TYR A 99 -15.44 6.56 4.06
C TYR A 99 -15.70 7.57 2.92
N CYS A 100 -16.78 7.37 2.17
CA CYS A 100 -17.14 8.21 1.01
C CYS A 100 -17.60 9.63 1.39
N GLU A 101 -17.71 9.95 2.67
CA GLU A 101 -17.97 11.32 3.14
C GLU A 101 -16.68 12.13 3.30
N SER A 102 -15.52 11.46 3.32
CA SER A 102 -14.22 12.11 3.46
C SER A 102 -13.65 12.49 2.09
N ARG A 103 -13.62 13.78 1.79
CA ARG A 103 -12.95 14.31 0.60
C ARG A 103 -11.49 13.85 0.49
N PHE A 104 -10.77 13.78 1.61
CA PHE A 104 -9.37 13.37 1.63
C PHE A 104 -9.22 11.91 1.23
N CYS A 105 -10.02 11.01 1.85
CA CYS A 105 -9.96 9.60 1.51
C CYS A 105 -10.35 9.33 0.04
N LEU A 106 -11.34 10.05 -0.49
CA LEU A 106 -11.72 9.97 -1.90
C LEU A 106 -10.62 10.48 -2.84
N HIS A 107 -9.91 11.53 -2.45
CA HIS A 107 -8.79 12.06 -3.22
C HIS A 107 -7.63 11.07 -3.30
N GLU A 108 -7.22 10.51 -2.15
CA GLU A 108 -6.16 9.50 -2.07
C GLU A 108 -6.51 8.24 -2.86
N LEU A 109 -7.75 7.75 -2.73
CA LEU A 109 -8.25 6.63 -3.51
C LEU A 109 -8.18 6.91 -5.02
N ALA A 110 -8.64 8.09 -5.45
CA ALA A 110 -8.55 8.47 -6.85
C ALA A 110 -7.09 8.53 -7.34
N LEU A 111 -6.18 9.05 -6.52
CA LEU A 111 -4.77 9.10 -6.87
C LEU A 111 -4.14 7.69 -6.99
N LEU A 112 -4.47 6.77 -6.08
CA LEU A 112 -4.04 5.37 -6.15
C LEU A 112 -4.49 4.70 -7.46
N MET A 113 -5.75 4.89 -7.85
CA MET A 113 -6.30 4.31 -9.07
C MET A 113 -5.75 4.96 -10.34
N GLU A 114 -5.65 6.28 -10.39
CA GLU A 114 -5.13 7.02 -11.55
C GLU A 114 -3.64 6.73 -11.80
N THR A 115 -2.88 6.49 -10.74
CA THR A 115 -1.48 6.07 -10.84
C THR A 115 -1.31 4.57 -11.01
N LYS A 116 -2.42 3.84 -11.22
CA LYS A 116 -2.49 2.39 -11.49
C LYS A 116 -1.74 1.57 -10.45
N LYS A 117 -1.79 2.00 -9.19
CA LYS A 117 -1.25 1.21 -8.10
C LYS A 117 -2.06 -0.06 -7.96
N ARG A 118 -1.40 -1.13 -7.52
CA ARG A 118 -2.10 -2.32 -7.09
C ARG A 118 -2.83 -2.01 -5.79
N VAL A 119 -4.11 -2.35 -5.70
CA VAL A 119 -4.95 -2.00 -4.55
C VAL A 119 -5.49 -3.25 -3.88
N VAL A 120 -5.38 -3.30 -2.55
CA VAL A 120 -6.02 -4.30 -1.68
C VAL A 120 -7.17 -3.61 -0.93
N PRO A 121 -8.43 -3.76 -1.39
CA PRO A 121 -9.58 -3.19 -0.71
C PRO A 121 -10.00 -4.06 0.49
N ILE A 122 -10.27 -3.41 1.62
CA ILE A 122 -10.83 -3.99 2.84
C ILE A 122 -12.15 -3.29 3.13
N PHE A 123 -13.25 -4.04 3.11
CA PHE A 123 -14.60 -3.55 3.39
C PHE A 123 -14.95 -3.84 4.85
N CYS A 124 -14.77 -2.84 5.73
CA CYS A 124 -15.04 -2.92 7.16
C CYS A 124 -16.44 -2.40 7.49
N ASP A 125 -17.31 -3.28 7.98
CA ASP A 125 -18.69 -2.95 8.38
C ASP A 125 -19.53 -2.28 7.29
N VAL A 126 -19.12 -2.45 6.03
CA VAL A 126 -19.76 -1.88 4.85
C VAL A 126 -19.71 -2.90 3.72
N LYS A 127 -20.76 -2.95 2.90
CA LYS A 127 -20.77 -3.72 1.64
C LYS A 127 -20.33 -2.83 0.49
N PRO A 128 -19.67 -3.37 -0.55
CA PRO A 128 -19.31 -2.60 -1.75
C PRO A 128 -20.50 -1.82 -2.35
N SER A 129 -21.70 -2.40 -2.32
CA SER A 129 -22.94 -1.77 -2.82
C SER A 129 -23.41 -0.55 -2.02
N GLN A 130 -22.90 -0.36 -0.80
CA GLN A 130 -23.23 0.79 0.06
C GLN A 130 -22.27 1.96 -0.16
N LEU A 131 -21.15 1.75 -0.87
CA LEU A 131 -20.18 2.78 -1.18
C LEU A 131 -20.64 3.58 -2.38
N HIS A 132 -20.93 4.87 -2.16
CA HIS A 132 -21.27 5.80 -3.23
C HIS A 132 -20.78 7.22 -2.89
N VAL A 133 -20.30 7.93 -3.91
CA VAL A 133 -19.91 9.35 -3.77
C VAL A 133 -21.16 10.20 -3.97
N ARG A 134 -21.47 11.04 -2.97
CA ARG A 134 -22.64 11.94 -3.01
C ARG A 134 -22.30 13.24 -3.76
N ASP A 135 -23.34 13.82 -4.35
CA ASP A 135 -23.26 15.05 -5.17
C ASP A 135 -23.25 16.33 -4.32
N ASP A 136 -23.43 16.19 -3.01
CA ASP A 136 -23.46 17.29 -2.02
C ASP A 136 -22.07 17.67 -1.51
N LEU A 137 -21.06 16.86 -1.79
CA LEU A 137 -19.68 17.20 -1.51
C LEU A 137 -19.32 18.38 -2.42
N LYS A 138 -18.88 19.50 -1.84
CA LYS A 138 -18.48 20.74 -2.55
C LYS A 138 -17.25 20.49 -3.45
N HIS A 139 -17.42 19.70 -4.50
CA HIS A 139 -16.42 19.26 -5.45
C HIS A 139 -16.64 19.96 -6.78
N SER A 140 -15.56 20.23 -7.50
CA SER A 140 -15.69 20.50 -8.92
C SER A 140 -16.26 19.26 -9.62
N ALA A 141 -16.96 19.44 -10.74
CA ALA A 141 -17.51 18.33 -11.53
C ALA A 141 -16.42 17.30 -11.90
N ASN A 142 -15.21 17.78 -12.22
CA ASN A 142 -14.06 16.93 -12.53
C ASN A 142 -13.64 16.04 -11.35
N ASN A 143 -13.59 16.57 -10.13
CA ASN A 143 -13.23 15.78 -8.95
C ASN A 143 -14.32 14.76 -8.60
N LEU A 144 -15.59 15.13 -8.75
CA LEU A 144 -16.70 14.21 -8.51
C LEU A 144 -16.64 12.98 -9.44
N GLN A 145 -16.34 13.19 -10.71
CA GLN A 145 -16.19 12.09 -11.68
C GLN A 145 -15.00 11.18 -11.33
N ARG A 146 -13.83 11.77 -11.00
CA ARG A 146 -12.64 11.02 -10.57
C ARG A 146 -12.95 10.13 -9.36
N TYR A 147 -13.62 10.67 -8.34
CA TYR A 147 -13.96 9.93 -7.14
C TYR A 147 -14.94 8.79 -7.39
N ARG A 148 -15.96 9.00 -8.24
CA ARG A 148 -16.90 7.94 -8.62
C ARG A 148 -16.20 6.80 -9.34
N LEU A 149 -15.36 7.12 -10.33
CA LEU A 149 -14.60 6.10 -11.07
C LEU A 149 -13.70 5.30 -10.13
N ALA A 150 -12.98 5.96 -9.23
CA ALA A 150 -12.08 5.29 -8.31
C ALA A 150 -12.81 4.38 -7.31
N VAL A 151 -13.98 4.79 -6.80
CA VAL A 151 -14.81 3.95 -5.94
C VAL A 151 -15.38 2.76 -6.72
N GLU A 152 -15.86 2.96 -7.95
CA GLU A 152 -16.35 1.86 -8.79
C GLU A 152 -15.25 0.86 -9.14
N GLU A 153 -14.06 1.34 -9.49
CA GLU A 153 -12.90 0.47 -9.74
C GLU A 153 -12.54 -0.35 -8.48
N ALA A 154 -12.44 0.30 -7.32
CA ALA A 154 -12.13 -0.37 -6.06
C ALA A 154 -13.16 -1.44 -5.68
N LYS A 155 -14.45 -1.19 -5.95
CA LYS A 155 -15.54 -2.15 -5.69
C LYS A 155 -15.43 -3.40 -6.56
N ASN A 156 -14.84 -3.28 -7.74
CA ASN A 156 -14.65 -4.38 -8.70
C ASN A 156 -13.31 -5.11 -8.52
N THR A 157 -12.44 -4.62 -7.65
CA THR A 157 -11.20 -5.29 -7.25
C THR A 157 -11.48 -6.34 -6.16
N VAL A 158 -10.83 -7.50 -6.27
CA VAL A 158 -10.94 -8.56 -5.25
C VAL A 158 -10.45 -8.03 -3.90
N GLY A 159 -11.34 -8.05 -2.90
CA GLY A 159 -11.07 -7.50 -1.57
C GLY A 159 -11.45 -8.42 -0.42
N LEU A 160 -11.18 -7.95 0.79
CA LEU A 160 -11.50 -8.62 2.04
C LEU A 160 -12.74 -7.97 2.66
N THR A 161 -13.73 -8.77 3.05
CA THR A 161 -14.88 -8.27 3.83
C THR A 161 -14.67 -8.57 5.30
N PHE A 162 -14.93 -7.60 6.16
CA PHE A 162 -14.78 -7.72 7.59
C PHE A 162 -15.94 -7.05 8.32
N TYR A 163 -16.47 -7.75 9.33
CA TYR A 163 -17.49 -7.21 10.22
C TYR A 163 -16.94 -7.20 11.64
N SER A 164 -16.70 -6.03 12.21
CA SER A 164 -16.02 -5.86 13.50
C SER A 164 -16.74 -6.55 14.66
N SER A 165 -18.06 -6.68 14.56
CA SER A 165 -18.92 -7.34 15.55
C SER A 165 -18.73 -8.85 15.69
N LYS A 166 -18.20 -9.53 14.67
CA LYS A 166 -18.10 -11.00 14.62
C LYS A 166 -16.80 -11.53 14.03
N GLY A 167 -15.99 -10.66 13.44
CA GLY A 167 -14.80 -11.03 12.68
C GLY A 167 -13.61 -11.39 13.55
N ASP A 168 -12.79 -12.32 13.06
CA ASP A 168 -11.47 -12.61 13.60
C ASP A 168 -10.49 -11.55 13.10
N TRP A 169 -10.12 -10.63 13.99
CA TRP A 169 -9.18 -9.55 13.74
C TRP A 169 -7.79 -10.07 13.36
N SER A 170 -7.32 -11.14 13.99
CA SER A 170 -6.00 -11.70 13.71
C SER A 170 -5.99 -12.37 12.33
N LYS A 171 -7.06 -13.05 11.96
CA LYS A 171 -7.22 -13.60 10.61
C LYS A 171 -7.25 -12.49 9.56
N LEU A 172 -8.02 -11.43 9.79
CA LEU A 172 -8.07 -10.29 8.87
C LEU A 172 -6.68 -9.70 8.61
N VAL A 173 -5.93 -9.40 9.68
CA VAL A 173 -4.60 -8.79 9.57
C VAL A 173 -3.65 -9.71 8.79
N ARG A 174 -3.66 -11.02 9.07
CA ARG A 174 -2.87 -11.99 8.30
C ARG A 174 -3.25 -12.02 6.83
N ASP A 175 -4.53 -12.19 6.51
CA ASP A 175 -5.00 -12.28 5.12
C ASP A 175 -4.71 -10.99 4.33
N ALA A 176 -4.87 -9.83 4.97
CA ALA A 176 -4.54 -8.54 4.38
C ALA A 176 -3.04 -8.38 4.12
N SER A 177 -2.20 -8.75 5.09
CA SER A 177 -0.74 -8.72 4.91
C SER A 177 -0.27 -9.68 3.83
N ASP A 178 -0.83 -10.88 3.74
CA ASP A 178 -0.52 -11.83 2.67
C ASP A 178 -0.90 -11.27 1.30
N ALA A 179 -2.06 -10.63 1.19
CA ALA A 179 -2.49 -9.97 -0.05
C ALA A 179 -1.54 -8.82 -0.42
N VAL A 180 -1.10 -8.01 0.55
CA VAL A 180 -0.13 -6.93 0.33
C VAL A 180 1.20 -7.49 -0.15
N ILE A 181 1.74 -8.51 0.51
CA ILE A 181 3.04 -9.11 0.16
C ILE A 181 3.00 -9.73 -1.23
N ARG A 182 1.93 -10.45 -1.60
CA ARG A 182 1.75 -10.95 -2.97
C ARG A 182 1.76 -9.81 -3.99
N ASN A 183 0.99 -8.75 -3.75
CA ASN A 183 0.96 -7.61 -4.65
C ASN A 183 2.32 -6.88 -4.76
N LEU A 184 3.11 -6.83 -3.69
CA LEU A 184 4.47 -6.28 -3.70
C LEU A 184 5.41 -7.12 -4.57
N LEU A 185 5.36 -8.45 -4.44
CA LEU A 185 6.21 -9.36 -5.22
C LEU A 185 5.95 -9.22 -6.71
N GLU A 186 4.68 -9.30 -7.16
CA GLU A 186 4.42 -9.22 -8.60
C GLU A 186 4.61 -7.78 -9.15
N ALA A 187 4.66 -6.73 -8.30
CA ALA A 187 5.03 -5.38 -8.70
C ALA A 187 6.55 -5.22 -8.94
N GLU A 188 7.38 -6.10 -8.37
CA GLU A 188 8.83 -6.13 -8.62
C GLU A 188 9.19 -6.85 -9.92
N GLU A 189 8.42 -7.87 -10.28
CA GLU A 189 8.59 -8.66 -11.51
C GLU A 189 8.26 -7.87 -12.78
N GLU A 190 7.43 -6.82 -12.68
CA GLU A 190 7.05 -5.95 -13.81
C GLU A 190 8.15 -4.95 -14.23
N LYS A 191 9.28 -4.85 -13.50
CA LYS A 191 10.40 -3.99 -13.92
C LYS A 191 11.16 -4.60 -15.11
N PRO A 192 11.31 -3.87 -16.24
CA PRO A 192 12.12 -4.34 -17.35
C PRO A 192 13.56 -4.60 -16.87
N GLN A 193 14.08 -5.80 -17.12
CA GLN A 193 15.49 -6.06 -16.93
C GLN A 193 16.26 -5.17 -17.91
N LEU A 194 17.00 -4.19 -17.38
CA LEU A 194 17.94 -3.38 -18.15
C LEU A 194 19.09 -4.30 -18.59
N GLU A 195 18.94 -4.91 -19.77
CA GLU A 195 20.03 -5.55 -20.49
C GLU A 195 21.15 -4.51 -20.72
N PRO A 196 22.39 -4.74 -20.23
CA PRO A 196 23.50 -3.88 -20.56
C PRO A 196 23.79 -3.98 -22.05
N LYS A 197 23.50 -2.91 -22.80
CA LYS A 197 24.02 -2.75 -24.16
C LYS A 197 25.53 -2.60 -24.05
N PHE A 198 26.27 -3.70 -24.23
CA PHE A 198 27.69 -3.64 -24.52
C PHE A 198 27.87 -2.78 -25.77
N ALA A 199 28.55 -1.64 -25.59
CA ALA A 199 29.00 -0.82 -26.69
C ALA A 199 29.95 -1.66 -27.55
N GLN A 200 29.54 -1.96 -28.78
CA GLN A 200 30.49 -2.35 -29.82
C GLN A 200 31.19 -1.07 -30.26
N SER A 201 32.35 -0.83 -29.67
CA SER A 201 33.40 -0.01 -30.27
C SER A 201 33.91 -0.75 -31.50
N THR A 202 33.54 -0.30 -32.69
CA THR A 202 34.27 -0.61 -33.92
C THR A 202 35.29 0.49 -34.15
N GLU A 203 36.56 0.05 -34.17
CA GLU A 203 37.73 0.75 -34.70
C GLU A 203 37.54 1.20 -36.17
#